data_AF-A0A756I4E9-F1
#
_entry.id   AF-A0A756I4E9-F1
#
_cell.length_a   1.000
_cell.length_b   1.000
_cell.length_c   1.000
_cell.angle_alpha   90.00
_cell.angle_beta   90.00
_cell.angle_gamma   90.00
#
_symmetry.space_group_name_H-M   'P 1'
#
loop_
_entity.id
_entity.type
_entity.pdbx_description
1 polymer ?
#
loop_
_entity_poly.entity_id
_entity_poly.type
_entity_poly.pdbx_seq_one_letter_code
_entity_poly.pdbx_strand_id
1 'polypeptide(L)'
;MSLIKTMGANPLTGTIYYGTLNTEKGIWVGKKTDVTDMACRAVAEHLMHEKISRVYGLHDGKELMLSVAFRHTAEPEAQQLTAAARDVLAERNHQQSVEGWTPEHDDAYNGGELARAAACYARHASARGGIYAENPAVYQAEGVPDDWPWAEEWWKPTSPCRDLEKAGALILAEMERINRANCAAGTSKGA
;
A
#
# COMPACT_ATOMS: atom_id res chain seq x y z
N MET A 1 -35.68 -43.28 24.09
CA MET A 1 -35.34 -42.55 22.86
C MET A 1 -33.88 -42.11 22.99
N SER A 2 -32.95 -42.83 22.36
CA SER A 2 -31.50 -42.66 22.57
C SER A 2 -30.73 -42.29 21.31
N LEU A 3 -31.40 -41.77 20.28
CA LEU A 3 -30.77 -41.39 19.01
C LEU A 3 -30.78 -39.87 18.85
N ILE A 4 -29.60 -39.28 18.69
CA ILE A 4 -29.44 -37.83 18.43
C ILE A 4 -28.66 -37.58 17.16
N LYS A 5 -28.92 -36.45 16.50
CA LYS A 5 -28.05 -35.91 15.46
C LYS A 5 -26.97 -35.07 16.12
N THR A 6 -25.71 -35.43 15.87
CA THR A 6 -24.58 -34.72 16.46
C THR A 6 -23.34 -34.82 15.57
N MET A 7 -22.33 -34.03 15.92
CA MET A 7 -20.99 -34.12 15.37
C MET A 7 -20.01 -34.68 16.40
N GLY A 8 -18.95 -35.33 15.93
CA GLY A 8 -17.87 -35.79 16.79
C GLY A 8 -16.61 -36.10 16.01
N ALA A 9 -15.47 -35.83 16.63
CA ALA A 9 -14.15 -36.12 16.07
C ALA A 9 -13.76 -37.57 16.35
N ASN A 10 -13.17 -38.23 15.35
CA ASN A 10 -12.51 -39.52 15.55
C ASN A 10 -11.17 -39.27 16.27
N PRO A 11 -10.93 -39.87 17.45
CA PRO A 11 -9.70 -39.65 18.21
C PRO A 11 -8.43 -40.15 17.50
N LEU A 12 -8.55 -41.06 16.53
CA LEU A 12 -7.41 -41.61 15.80
C LEU A 12 -7.05 -40.79 14.57
N THR A 13 -8.04 -40.28 13.84
CA THR A 13 -7.83 -39.61 12.55
C THR A 13 -8.02 -38.10 12.60
N GLY A 14 -8.62 -37.57 13.67
CA GLY A 14 -9.01 -36.16 13.78
C GLY A 14 -10.22 -35.78 12.92
N THR A 15 -10.69 -36.67 12.05
CA THR A 15 -11.83 -36.42 11.15
C THR A 15 -13.11 -36.16 11.94
N ILE A 16 -13.81 -35.08 11.62
CA ILE A 16 -15.09 -34.72 12.24
C ILE A 16 -16.21 -35.29 11.39
N TYR A 17 -17.05 -36.10 12.01
CA TYR A 17 -18.23 -36.67 11.36
C TYR A 17 -19.51 -36.07 11.91
N TYR A 18 -20.48 -35.85 11.03
CA TYR A 18 -21.87 -35.59 11.39
C TYR A 18 -22.73 -36.82 11.07
N GLY A 19 -23.60 -37.21 12.00
CA GLY A 19 -24.42 -38.41 11.85
C GLY A 19 -25.39 -38.62 13.00
N THR A 20 -25.99 -39.80 13.07
CA THR A 20 -26.83 -40.22 14.20
C THR A 20 -25.98 -40.97 15.23
N LEU A 21 -25.98 -40.50 16.47
CA LEU A 21 -25.33 -41.17 17.60
C LEU A 21 -26.40 -41.84 18.47
N ASN A 22 -26.18 -43.11 18.82
CA ASN A 22 -26.90 -43.75 19.91
C ASN A 22 -26.21 -43.40 21.23
N THR A 23 -26.87 -42.61 22.08
CA THR A 23 -26.31 -42.07 23.32
C THR A 23 -26.21 -43.12 24.43
N GLU A 24 -27.07 -44.15 24.44
CA GLU A 24 -27.01 -45.25 25.42
C GLU A 24 -25.82 -46.18 25.14
N LYS A 25 -25.57 -46.47 23.86
CA LYS A 25 -24.53 -47.39 23.43
C LYS A 25 -23.20 -46.71 23.10
N GLY A 26 -23.17 -45.39 23.01
CA GLY A 26 -21.98 -44.62 22.61
C GLY A 26 -21.51 -44.90 21.18
N ILE A 27 -22.36 -45.50 20.35
CA ILE A 27 -22.01 -45.88 18.98
C ILE A 27 -22.80 -45.07 17.97
N TRP A 28 -22.15 -44.78 16.86
CA TRP A 28 -22.82 -44.16 15.74
C TRP A 28 -23.64 -45.18 14.94
N VAL A 29 -24.76 -44.72 14.39
CA VAL A 29 -25.71 -45.57 13.67
C VAL A 29 -25.99 -44.99 12.29
N GLY A 30 -25.95 -45.85 11.26
CA GLY A 30 -26.19 -45.47 9.88
C GLY A 30 -25.03 -44.72 9.23
N LYS A 31 -25.34 -44.02 8.12
CA LYS A 31 -24.36 -43.26 7.36
C LYS A 31 -23.91 -42.02 8.13
N LYS A 32 -22.59 -41.79 8.13
CA LYS A 32 -21.98 -40.54 8.58
C LYS A 32 -21.46 -39.76 7.38
N THR A 33 -21.34 -38.45 7.55
CA THR A 33 -20.74 -37.54 6.58
C THR A 33 -19.49 -36.92 7.20
N ASP A 34 -18.37 -36.95 6.48
CA ASP A 34 -17.19 -36.17 6.85
C ASP A 34 -17.51 -34.69 6.66
N VAL A 35 -17.36 -33.91 7.73
CA VAL A 35 -17.66 -32.48 7.77
C VAL A 35 -16.46 -31.70 8.29
N THR A 36 -15.26 -32.27 8.24
CA THR A 36 -14.05 -31.70 8.88
C THR A 36 -13.78 -30.27 8.42
N ASP A 37 -13.67 -30.05 7.11
CA ASP A 37 -13.40 -28.71 6.55
C ASP A 37 -14.52 -27.71 6.87
N MET A 38 -15.77 -28.12 6.67
CA MET A 38 -16.95 -27.30 6.97
C MET A 38 -17.03 -26.90 8.45
N ALA A 39 -16.74 -27.83 9.36
CA ALA A 39 -16.74 -27.58 10.81
C ALA A 39 -15.61 -26.63 11.21
N CYS A 40 -14.38 -26.85 10.72
CA CYS A 40 -13.25 -25.96 10.96
C CYS A 40 -13.53 -24.54 10.46
N ARG A 41 -14.09 -24.41 9.25
CA ARG A 41 -14.46 -23.13 8.67
C ARG A 41 -15.56 -22.42 9.47
N ALA A 42 -16.62 -23.12 9.83
CA ALA A 42 -17.73 -22.54 10.59
C ALA A 42 -17.27 -22.05 11.98
N VAL A 43 -16.39 -22.79 12.65
CA VAL A 43 -15.80 -22.36 13.92
C VAL A 43 -14.93 -21.11 13.72
N ALA A 44 -14.09 -21.08 12.68
CA ALA A 44 -13.27 -19.91 12.38
C ALA A 44 -14.13 -18.65 12.11
N GLU A 45 -15.17 -18.78 11.29
CA GLU A 45 -16.12 -17.70 10.98
C GLU A 45 -16.85 -17.20 12.24
N HIS A 46 -17.28 -18.11 13.11
CA HIS A 46 -17.92 -17.77 14.39
C HIS A 46 -16.98 -16.98 15.31
N LEU A 47 -15.76 -17.47 15.54
CA LEU A 47 -14.79 -16.78 16.40
C LEU A 47 -14.40 -15.40 15.86
N MET A 48 -14.32 -15.27 14.52
CA MET A 48 -14.08 -13.99 13.86
C MET A 48 -15.22 -12.99 14.09
N HIS A 49 -16.47 -13.41 13.90
CA HIS A 49 -17.63 -12.52 14.05
C HIS A 49 -17.84 -12.08 15.49
N GLU A 50 -17.72 -13.01 16.44
CA GLU A 50 -17.89 -12.72 17.86
C GLU A 50 -16.67 -12.03 18.49
N LYS A 51 -15.52 -12.02 17.79
CA LYS A 51 -14.25 -11.45 18.26
C LYS A 51 -13.79 -12.07 19.58
N ILE A 52 -13.93 -13.39 19.70
CA ILE A 52 -13.58 -14.15 20.92
C ILE A 52 -12.56 -15.24 20.63
N SER A 53 -11.85 -15.64 21.68
CA SER A 53 -11.18 -16.95 21.78
C SER A 53 -11.95 -17.84 22.76
N ARG A 54 -11.78 -19.16 22.65
CA ARG A 54 -12.35 -20.15 23.57
C ARG A 54 -11.24 -20.95 24.21
N VAL A 55 -11.34 -21.18 25.51
CA VAL A 55 -10.37 -21.95 26.30
C VAL A 55 -11.09 -23.14 26.93
N TYR A 56 -10.49 -24.32 26.84
CA TYR A 56 -11.01 -25.58 27.39
C TYR A 56 -9.96 -26.21 28.31
N GLY A 57 -10.32 -26.47 29.57
CA GLY A 57 -9.45 -27.17 30.51
C GLY A 57 -9.33 -28.66 30.18
N LEU A 58 -8.11 -29.20 30.27
CA LEU A 58 -7.79 -30.61 30.12
C LEU A 58 -7.55 -31.24 31.50
N HIS A 59 -7.64 -32.57 31.56
CA HIS A 59 -7.54 -33.36 32.79
C HIS A 59 -6.15 -33.33 33.45
N ASP A 60 -5.12 -32.96 32.71
CA ASP A 60 -3.73 -32.86 33.16
C ASP A 60 -3.33 -31.44 33.59
N GLY A 61 -4.31 -30.54 33.75
CA GLY A 61 -4.09 -29.14 34.13
C GLY A 61 -3.65 -28.24 32.98
N LYS A 62 -3.60 -28.74 31.74
CA LYS A 62 -3.35 -27.92 30.55
C LYS A 62 -4.63 -27.28 30.02
N GLU A 63 -4.47 -26.27 29.19
CA GLU A 63 -5.57 -25.58 28.52
C GLU A 63 -5.43 -25.68 27.00
N LEU A 64 -6.56 -25.93 26.33
CA LEU A 64 -6.67 -25.89 24.88
C LEU A 64 -7.35 -24.57 24.47
N MET A 65 -6.63 -23.74 23.72
CA MET A 65 -7.15 -22.46 23.21
C MET A 65 -7.50 -22.57 21.73
N LEU A 66 -8.73 -22.18 21.38
CA LEU A 66 -9.16 -21.93 20.01
C LEU A 66 -9.21 -20.42 19.79
N SER A 67 -8.42 -19.95 18.83
CA SER A 67 -8.35 -18.55 18.40
C SER A 67 -8.16 -18.49 16.89
N VAL A 68 -8.64 -17.41 16.28
CA VAL A 68 -8.37 -17.11 14.88
C VAL A 68 -7.27 -16.07 14.76
N ALA A 69 -6.40 -16.25 13.77
CA ALA A 69 -5.37 -15.29 13.42
C ALA A 69 -5.46 -15.00 11.93
N PHE A 70 -5.24 -13.74 11.57
CA PHE A 70 -5.20 -13.32 10.18
C PHE A 70 -3.79 -13.49 9.65
N ARG A 71 -3.66 -14.17 8.52
CA ARG A 71 -2.46 -14.14 7.70
C ARG A 71 -2.83 -13.46 6.40
N HIS A 72 -2.13 -12.39 6.07
CA HIS A 72 -2.21 -11.80 4.75
C HIS A 72 -1.49 -12.76 3.79
N THR A 73 -2.22 -13.41 2.89
CA THR A 73 -1.65 -14.40 1.96
C THR A 73 -0.82 -13.77 0.84
N ALA A 74 -0.89 -12.46 0.72
CA ALA A 74 0.12 -11.57 0.20
C ALA A 74 -0.21 -10.22 0.83
N GLU A 75 0.80 -9.46 1.29
CA GLU A 75 0.64 -8.01 1.19
C GLU A 75 0.30 -7.73 -0.29
N PRO A 76 -0.57 -6.77 -0.64
CA PRO A 76 -0.50 -6.27 -2.01
C PRO A 76 0.98 -5.97 -2.22
N GLU A 77 1.63 -6.51 -3.25
CA GLU A 77 2.97 -6.09 -3.59
C GLU A 77 2.94 -4.57 -3.49
N ALA A 78 3.59 -4.01 -2.46
CA ALA A 78 4.06 -2.65 -2.55
C ALA A 78 4.98 -2.75 -3.75
N GLN A 79 4.43 -2.49 -4.94
CA GLN A 79 5.10 -2.63 -6.23
C GLN A 79 6.47 -2.07 -5.99
N GLN A 80 7.50 -2.92 -5.95
CA GLN A 80 8.82 -2.45 -5.53
C GLN A 80 9.13 -1.32 -6.50
N LEU A 81 9.15 -0.09 -5.98
CA LEU A 81 9.28 1.10 -6.79
C LEU A 81 10.49 0.89 -7.70
N THR A 82 10.36 1.16 -8.99
CA THR A 82 11.52 1.08 -9.89
C THR A 82 12.59 2.05 -9.40
N ALA A 83 13.85 1.86 -9.80
CA ALA A 83 14.92 2.79 -9.44
C ALA A 83 14.54 4.24 -9.78
N ALA A 84 14.07 4.48 -11.01
CA ALA A 84 13.60 5.79 -11.46
C ALA A 84 12.47 6.36 -10.59
N ALA A 85 11.51 5.55 -10.16
CA ALA A 85 10.44 6.02 -9.27
C ALA A 85 10.99 6.40 -7.88
N ARG A 86 11.96 5.63 -7.36
CA ARG A 86 12.65 5.98 -6.11
C ARG A 86 13.46 7.26 -6.24
N ASP A 87 14.12 7.49 -7.36
CA ASP A 87 14.98 8.66 -7.58
C ASP A 87 14.16 9.95 -7.65
N VAL A 88 12.99 9.92 -8.30
CA VAL A 88 12.02 11.03 -8.28
C VAL A 88 11.53 11.35 -6.86
N LEU A 89 11.20 10.31 -6.06
CA LEU A 89 10.77 10.51 -4.68
C LEU A 89 11.92 11.01 -3.79
N ALA A 90 13.14 10.53 -4.01
CA ALA A 90 14.32 10.99 -3.32
C ALA A 90 14.59 12.48 -3.62
N GLU A 91 14.40 12.89 -4.88
CA GLU A 91 14.52 14.29 -5.27
C GLU A 91 13.44 15.17 -4.61
N ARG A 92 12.19 14.72 -4.58
CA ARG A 92 11.12 15.44 -3.88
C ARG A 92 11.46 15.61 -2.39
N ASN A 93 11.97 14.56 -1.75
CA ASN A 93 12.44 14.63 -0.36
C ASN A 93 13.61 15.59 -0.19
N HIS A 94 14.56 15.63 -1.13
CA HIS A 94 15.68 16.58 -1.10
C HIS A 94 15.18 18.03 -1.19
N GLN A 95 14.27 18.33 -2.11
CA GLN A 95 13.66 19.66 -2.25
C GLN A 95 12.98 20.12 -0.95
N GLN A 96 12.27 19.22 -0.26
CA GLN A 96 11.63 19.56 1.01
C GLN A 96 12.63 19.71 2.17
N SER A 97 13.56 18.75 2.31
CA SER A 97 14.41 18.63 3.50
C SER A 97 15.70 19.45 3.45
N VAL A 98 16.23 19.71 2.25
CA VAL A 98 17.50 20.42 2.04
C VAL A 98 17.24 21.83 1.53
N GLU A 99 16.40 21.97 0.50
CA GLU A 99 16.11 23.29 -0.10
C GLU A 99 15.00 24.04 0.65
N GLY A 100 14.26 23.36 1.53
CA GLY A 100 13.18 23.97 2.32
C GLY A 100 11.92 24.28 1.51
N TRP A 101 11.74 23.66 0.34
CA TRP A 101 10.55 23.84 -0.50
C TRP A 101 9.40 23.00 0.07
N THR A 102 8.79 23.51 1.13
CA THR A 102 7.72 22.81 1.85
C THR A 102 6.42 22.80 1.04
N PRO A 103 5.47 21.90 1.35
CA PRO A 103 4.12 21.94 0.80
C PRO A 103 3.46 23.33 0.88
N GLU A 104 3.68 24.07 1.98
CA GLU A 104 3.13 25.41 2.19
C GLU A 104 3.81 26.46 1.28
N HIS A 105 5.11 26.30 1.01
CA HIS A 105 5.81 27.10 0.01
C HIS A 105 5.24 26.84 -1.39
N ASP A 106 5.01 25.56 -1.73
CA ASP A 106 4.42 25.16 -3.01
C ASP A 106 3.00 25.72 -3.19
N ASP A 107 2.21 25.81 -2.11
CA ASP A 107 0.86 26.37 -2.10
C ASP A 107 0.81 27.88 -2.46
N ALA A 108 1.94 28.59 -2.36
CA ALA A 108 2.04 29.99 -2.80
C ALA A 108 2.05 30.14 -4.33
N TYR A 109 2.30 29.06 -5.09
CA TYR A 109 2.35 29.08 -6.56
C TYR A 109 1.04 28.60 -7.17
N ASN A 110 0.21 29.54 -7.64
CA ASN A 110 -1.11 29.24 -8.21
C ASN A 110 -1.21 29.48 -9.72
N GLY A 111 -0.15 29.99 -10.36
CA GLY A 111 -0.04 30.28 -11.79
C GLY A 111 0.55 29.14 -12.62
N GLY A 112 0.67 27.94 -12.04
CA GLY A 112 1.28 26.78 -12.69
C GLY A 112 2.80 26.85 -12.78
N GLU A 113 3.45 27.64 -11.92
CA GLU A 113 4.91 27.79 -11.85
C GLU A 113 5.61 26.44 -11.70
N LEU A 114 5.15 25.58 -10.78
CA LEU A 114 5.72 24.24 -10.56
C LEU A 114 5.68 23.38 -11.83
N ALA A 115 4.54 23.38 -12.54
CA ALA A 115 4.39 22.66 -13.80
C ALA A 115 5.27 23.24 -14.92
N ARG A 116 5.39 24.57 -15.02
CA ARG A 116 6.26 25.23 -16.01
C ARG A 116 7.74 24.94 -15.75
N ALA A 117 8.17 24.98 -14.49
CA ALA A 117 9.53 24.61 -14.10
C ALA A 117 9.84 23.14 -14.45
N ALA A 118 8.90 22.22 -14.17
CA ALA A 118 9.04 20.83 -14.56
C ALA A 118 9.18 20.65 -16.08
N ALA A 119 8.35 21.35 -16.85
CA ALA A 119 8.41 21.32 -18.32
C ALA A 119 9.76 21.83 -18.85
N CYS A 120 10.34 22.86 -18.22
CA CYS A 120 11.65 23.38 -18.59
C CYS A 120 12.75 22.32 -18.46
N TYR A 121 12.81 21.61 -17.32
CA TYR A 121 13.78 20.53 -17.13
C TYR A 121 13.55 19.35 -18.08
N ALA A 122 12.30 18.92 -18.28
CA ALA A 122 11.97 17.83 -19.20
C ALA A 122 12.35 18.18 -20.66
N ARG A 123 12.08 19.41 -21.08
CA ARG A 123 12.43 19.92 -22.41
C ARG A 123 13.95 19.99 -22.60
N HIS A 124 14.68 20.47 -21.58
CA HIS A 124 16.14 20.53 -21.60
C HIS A 124 16.76 19.14 -21.78
N ALA A 125 16.31 18.16 -20.97
CA ALA A 125 16.73 16.76 -21.10
C ALA A 125 16.40 16.17 -22.48
N SER A 126 15.22 16.46 -23.03
CA SER A 126 14.81 16.00 -24.36
C SER A 126 15.64 16.62 -25.49
N ALA A 127 15.85 17.93 -25.48
CA ALA A 127 16.51 18.66 -26.56
C ALA A 127 18.03 18.41 -26.61
N ARG A 128 18.65 18.20 -25.45
CA ARG A 128 20.12 18.13 -25.33
C ARG A 128 20.64 16.78 -24.85
N GLY A 129 19.77 15.81 -24.58
CA GLY A 129 20.17 14.51 -24.05
C GLY A 129 21.24 13.80 -24.90
N GLY A 130 21.18 13.97 -26.22
CA GLY A 130 22.18 13.42 -27.15
C GLY A 130 23.57 14.05 -27.04
N ILE A 131 23.65 15.31 -26.62
CA ILE A 131 24.93 16.05 -26.51
C ILE A 131 25.64 15.72 -25.17
N TYR A 132 24.90 15.32 -24.13
CA TYR A 132 25.45 15.11 -22.80
C TYR A 132 26.58 14.07 -22.77
N ALA A 133 26.46 12.98 -23.52
CA ALA A 133 27.47 11.92 -23.56
C ALA A 133 28.81 12.40 -24.16
N GLU A 134 28.75 13.34 -25.09
CA GLU A 134 29.92 13.88 -25.79
C GLU A 134 30.50 15.12 -25.11
N ASN A 135 29.63 15.97 -24.54
CA ASN A 135 30.04 17.24 -23.93
C ASN A 135 29.07 17.69 -22.81
N PRO A 136 29.26 17.20 -21.57
CA PRO A 136 28.44 17.60 -20.42
C PRO A 136 28.47 19.11 -20.12
N ALA A 137 29.58 19.80 -20.39
CA ALA A 137 29.68 21.24 -20.13
C ALA A 137 28.73 22.05 -21.04
N VAL A 138 28.58 21.63 -22.30
CA VAL A 138 27.65 22.26 -23.25
C VAL A 138 26.20 21.92 -22.93
N TYR A 139 25.92 20.80 -22.27
CA TYR A 139 24.60 20.52 -21.71
C TYR A 139 24.26 21.53 -20.62
N GLN A 140 25.14 21.68 -19.62
CA GLN A 140 24.91 22.51 -18.44
C GLN A 140 24.96 24.02 -18.70
N ALA A 141 25.64 24.45 -19.78
CA ALA A 141 25.79 25.85 -20.13
C ALA A 141 24.59 26.44 -20.90
N GLU A 142 23.50 25.69 -21.12
CA GLU A 142 22.30 26.27 -21.75
C GLU A 142 21.68 27.34 -20.85
N GLY A 143 21.37 28.48 -21.46
CA GLY A 143 20.71 29.60 -20.79
C GLY A 143 19.34 29.21 -20.21
N VAL A 144 18.85 30.07 -19.33
CA VAL A 144 17.56 29.88 -18.67
C VAL A 144 16.45 29.90 -19.72
N PRO A 145 15.56 28.89 -19.78
CA PRO A 145 14.44 28.90 -20.72
C PRO A 145 13.47 30.06 -20.45
N ASP A 146 12.89 30.64 -21.51
CA ASP A 146 11.94 31.77 -21.40
C ASP A 146 10.72 31.46 -20.50
N ASP A 147 10.29 30.19 -20.46
CA ASP A 147 9.16 29.74 -19.66
C ASP A 147 9.50 29.52 -18.17
N TRP A 148 10.79 29.63 -17.79
CA TRP A 148 11.23 29.39 -16.42
C TRP A 148 10.61 30.41 -15.46
N PRO A 149 9.95 29.97 -14.38
CA PRO A 149 9.13 30.85 -13.54
C PRO A 149 9.90 31.62 -12.46
N TRP A 150 11.17 31.28 -12.22
CA TRP A 150 11.92 31.77 -11.06
C TRP A 150 13.21 32.48 -11.48
N ALA A 151 13.95 33.01 -10.50
CA ALA A 151 15.23 33.66 -10.78
C ALA A 151 16.21 32.69 -11.47
N GLU A 152 17.05 33.24 -12.35
CA GLU A 152 17.99 32.50 -13.20
C GLU A 152 18.95 31.61 -12.38
N GLU A 153 19.33 32.07 -11.18
CA GLU A 153 20.18 31.33 -10.25
C GLU A 153 19.62 29.99 -9.78
N TRP A 154 18.30 29.77 -9.92
CA TRP A 154 17.64 28.50 -9.60
C TRP A 154 17.55 27.54 -10.79
N TRP A 155 17.90 28.00 -11.99
CA TRP A 155 18.06 27.13 -13.15
C TRP A 155 19.42 26.44 -13.09
N LYS A 156 19.43 25.16 -12.73
CA LYS A 156 20.67 24.38 -12.53
C LYS A 156 20.56 23.01 -13.23
N PRO A 157 20.59 22.95 -14.57
CA PRO A 157 20.63 21.68 -15.29
C PRO A 157 21.87 20.89 -14.90
N THR A 158 21.77 19.56 -14.84
CA THR A 158 22.85 18.70 -14.34
C THR A 158 23.17 17.57 -15.29
N SER A 159 22.20 16.72 -15.57
CA SER A 159 22.29 15.61 -16.50
C SER A 159 20.89 15.21 -16.95
N PRO A 160 20.73 14.50 -18.09
CA PRO A 160 19.41 14.14 -18.60
C PRO A 160 18.54 13.39 -17.58
N CYS A 161 19.08 12.37 -16.90
CA CYS A 161 18.33 11.66 -15.87
C CYS A 161 18.02 12.55 -14.67
N ARG A 162 19.01 13.31 -14.19
CA ARG A 162 18.86 14.15 -13.00
C ARG A 162 17.84 15.27 -13.21
N ASP A 163 17.77 15.81 -14.42
CA ASP A 163 16.82 16.85 -14.76
C ASP A 163 15.41 16.29 -14.95
N LEU A 164 15.27 15.04 -15.44
CA LEU A 164 13.99 14.33 -15.40
C LEU A 164 13.53 13.99 -13.98
N GLU A 165 14.45 13.67 -13.07
CA GLU A 165 14.12 13.49 -11.64
C GLU A 165 13.59 14.80 -11.02
N LYS A 166 14.26 15.94 -11.26
CA LYS A 166 13.79 17.27 -10.84
C LYS A 166 12.42 17.60 -11.44
N ALA A 167 12.24 17.32 -12.73
CA ALA A 167 10.94 17.52 -13.39
C ALA A 167 9.84 16.67 -12.75
N GLY A 168 10.12 15.39 -12.46
CA GLY A 168 9.20 14.50 -11.78
C GLY A 168 8.84 14.99 -10.37
N ALA A 169 9.82 15.43 -9.60
CA ALA A 169 9.60 15.97 -8.26
C ALA A 169 8.73 17.24 -8.27
N LEU A 170 8.96 18.14 -9.24
CA LEU A 170 8.15 19.34 -9.43
C LEU A 170 6.71 19.03 -9.88
N ILE A 171 6.52 17.98 -10.69
CA ILE A 171 5.18 17.49 -11.04
C ILE A 171 4.46 16.94 -9.81
N LEU A 172 5.14 16.16 -8.97
CA LEU A 172 4.58 15.67 -7.71
C LEU A 172 4.17 16.84 -6.80
N ALA A 173 5.03 17.85 -6.66
CA ALA A 173 4.73 19.06 -5.88
C ALA A 173 3.45 19.76 -6.39
N GLU A 174 3.30 19.94 -7.71
CA GLU A 174 2.08 20.55 -8.29
C GLU A 174 0.84 19.69 -8.09
N MET A 175 0.93 18.37 -8.26
CA MET A 175 -0.18 17.45 -8.01
C MET A 175 -0.62 17.50 -6.54
N GLU A 176 0.33 17.50 -5.61
CA GLU A 176 0.07 17.62 -4.18
C GLU A 176 -0.64 18.94 -3.84
N ARG A 177 -0.17 20.05 -4.42
CA ARG A 177 -0.78 21.38 -4.29
C ARG A 177 -2.21 21.42 -4.79
N ILE A 178 -2.47 20.90 -6.00
CA ILE A 178 -3.81 20.81 -6.59
C ILE A 178 -4.74 19.96 -5.70
N ASN A 179 -4.23 18.83 -5.21
CA ASN A 179 -5.01 17.93 -4.35
C ASN A 179 -5.38 18.62 -3.03
N ARG A 180 -4.45 19.33 -2.37
CA ARG A 180 -4.73 20.12 -1.17
C ARG A 180 -5.77 21.21 -1.43
N ALA A 181 -5.64 21.95 -2.53
CA ALA A 181 -6.60 22.99 -2.91
C ALA A 181 -8.02 22.41 -3.15
N ASN A 182 -8.12 21.26 -3.80
CA ASN A 182 -9.40 20.58 -4.04
C ASN A 182 -10.06 20.07 -2.75
N CYS A 183 -9.28 19.52 -1.81
CA CYS A 183 -9.78 19.09 -0.50
C CYS A 183 -10.28 20.28 0.34
N ALA A 184 -9.60 21.43 0.28
CA ALA A 184 -10.02 22.66 0.95
C ALA A 184 -11.31 23.25 0.34
N ALA A 185 -11.46 23.22 -0.99
CA ALA A 185 -12.66 23.70 -1.67
C ALA A 185 -13.90 22.80 -1.44
N GLY A 186 -13.70 21.50 -1.19
CA GLY A 186 -14.77 20.56 -0.86
C GLY A 186 -15.36 20.74 0.54
N THR A 187 -14.56 21.27 1.48
CA THR A 187 -14.99 21.52 2.86
C THR A 187 -15.73 22.85 3.05
N SER A 188 -15.58 23.81 2.12
CA SER A 188 -16.23 25.12 2.19
C SER A 188 -17.65 25.18 1.60
N LYS A 189 -18.19 24.08 1.05
CA LYS A 189 -19.56 24.02 0.47
C LYS A 189 -20.64 23.54 1.44
N GLY A 190 -20.34 23.46 2.74
CA GLY A 190 -21.25 22.91 3.75
C GLY A 190 -21.42 23.78 5.01
N ALA A 191 -21.38 25.11 4.88
CA ALA A 191 -21.67 26.05 5.97
C ALA A 191 -22.76 27.04 5.56
#